data_AF-A0AAD7BGX8-F1
#
_entry.id   AF-A0AAD7BGX8-F1
#
_cell.length_a   1.000
_cell.length_b   1.000
_cell.length_c   1.000
_cell.angle_alpha   90.00
_cell.angle_beta   90.00
_cell.angle_gamma   90.00
#
_symmetry.space_group_name_H-M   'P 1'
#
loop_
_entity.id
_entity.type
_entity.pdbx_description
1 polymer ?
#
loop_
_entity_poly.entity_id
_entity_poly.type
_entity_poly.pdbx_seq_one_letter_code
_entity_poly.pdbx_strand_id
1 'polypeptide(L)'
;MSTIHPALLPHNISKLPFSLQRVARNATSQGSWTKTSSISIQKLSSMGTEETLGLLPIIYVLLDSSGIPSLDIDTATTMVSSMQSTMLTWSLLERALCVPTFPVAATADLWPRVWAWMEFVSLYSNDLVEAWQAATFFRPVLEVVVKFAARPPTRRAMVSTPGLRRVLATAWTHHVQLSDGDGQISRQLNDIGVALYAMSAVENPDDFSEVLDGCGGRDTFCLMLTHTIDLASRHPALSSAVSTVGQVCLLLDSMKAVASDIFPLLLSHGFIPPLVSSLAIVGPPKPAQHCGVPFPLTLGSLAYLLFEVPGYRWLEQALQAGLLNQIVSWGSKRGIMHAAHPDVAQKFPELLEKVLPQALVYYPVIVQMRKAFANVKAPSSDGEFARSGLYGLWSNLKALLDERTGDLEDWEATGRPSALIAKPRHIAHGHASVPIGRRGTGTIADFICSRLRVPIAIEMIRSMAEYPDNPVAVGFDYSRGSAQVNVFPISMLDSSKIITPHSQRLARAGGHLVAHKISLGFGSATFHAVWPLCASAPEFYDGLKEIARTAEGLEDAELEPQVLELIEKTKRKGITEFHYC
;
A
#
# COMPACT_ATOMS: atom_id res chain seq x y z
N MET A 1 37.10 -2.50 -29.19
CA MET A 1 36.75 -1.07 -29.25
C MET A 1 35.52 -0.95 -30.14
N SER A 2 34.37 -0.60 -29.59
CA SER A 2 33.20 -0.28 -30.42
C SER A 2 33.50 0.98 -31.22
N THR A 3 33.23 0.96 -32.51
CA THR A 3 33.32 2.14 -33.36
C THR A 3 32.18 3.10 -33.01
N ILE A 4 32.53 4.32 -32.57
CA ILE A 4 31.56 5.38 -32.27
C ILE A 4 30.64 5.59 -33.47
N HIS A 5 29.33 5.69 -33.22
CA HIS A 5 28.33 5.89 -34.25
C HIS A 5 28.62 7.15 -35.10
N PRO A 6 28.52 7.09 -36.44
CA PRO A 6 28.93 8.19 -37.31
C PRO A 6 28.28 9.54 -37.01
N ALA A 7 27.02 9.55 -36.56
CA ALA A 7 26.29 10.78 -36.20
C ALA A 7 26.89 11.54 -35.00
N LEU A 8 27.69 10.87 -34.16
CA LEU A 8 28.32 11.46 -32.97
C LEU A 8 29.72 12.02 -33.28
N LEU A 9 30.22 11.83 -34.50
CA LEU A 9 31.57 12.23 -34.86
C LEU A 9 31.68 13.76 -35.06
N PRO A 10 32.76 14.40 -34.59
CA PRO A 10 32.92 15.86 -34.63
C PRO A 10 32.81 16.50 -36.03
N HIS A 11 33.13 15.76 -37.09
CA HIS A 11 33.02 16.29 -38.46
C HIS A 11 31.58 16.65 -38.84
N ASN A 12 30.55 16.11 -38.17
CA ASN A 12 29.17 16.52 -38.42
C ASN A 12 28.85 17.95 -37.95
N ILE A 13 29.70 18.57 -37.13
CA ILE A 13 29.54 19.98 -36.74
C ILE A 13 29.54 20.89 -37.98
N SER A 14 30.24 20.53 -39.06
CA SER A 14 30.26 21.31 -40.29
C SER A 14 28.91 21.35 -41.02
N LYS A 15 27.94 20.51 -40.63
CA LYS A 15 26.58 20.47 -41.19
C LYS A 15 25.64 21.48 -40.53
N LEU A 16 26.03 22.08 -39.40
CA LEU A 16 25.24 23.11 -38.72
C LEU A 16 25.28 24.45 -39.48
N PRO A 17 24.29 25.33 -39.32
CA PRO A 17 24.39 26.72 -39.75
C PRO A 17 25.65 27.40 -39.19
N PHE A 18 26.30 28.27 -39.96
CA PHE A 18 27.59 28.89 -39.59
C PHE A 18 27.58 29.54 -38.19
N SER A 19 26.46 30.17 -37.83
CA SER A 19 26.29 30.79 -36.50
C SER A 19 26.35 29.77 -35.34
N LEU A 20 25.91 28.54 -35.58
CA LEU A 20 25.95 27.43 -34.62
C LEU A 20 27.27 26.66 -34.68
N GLN A 21 27.94 26.58 -35.84
CA GLN A 21 29.26 25.93 -35.96
C GLN A 21 30.29 26.58 -35.04
N ARG A 22 30.32 27.92 -34.98
CA ARG A 22 31.26 28.64 -34.11
C ARG A 22 31.03 28.30 -32.64
N VAL A 23 29.77 28.25 -32.23
CA VAL A 23 29.43 27.89 -30.84
C VAL A 23 29.74 26.43 -30.57
N ALA A 24 29.36 25.53 -31.46
CA ALA A 24 29.67 24.12 -31.35
C ALA A 24 31.16 23.86 -31.14
N ARG A 25 32.01 24.49 -31.95
CA ARG A 25 33.47 24.39 -31.82
C ARG A 25 33.98 24.97 -30.51
N ASN A 26 33.49 26.15 -30.12
CA ASN A 26 33.89 26.77 -28.86
C ASN A 26 33.48 25.92 -27.66
N ALA A 27 32.24 25.43 -27.62
CA ALA A 27 31.71 24.57 -26.54
C ALA A 27 32.52 23.27 -26.44
N THR A 28 32.84 22.64 -27.58
CA THR A 28 33.69 21.45 -27.66
C THR A 28 35.10 21.74 -27.13
N SER A 29 35.70 22.89 -27.50
CA SER A 29 37.05 23.26 -27.06
C SER A 29 37.14 23.64 -25.58
N GLN A 30 36.07 24.20 -25.02
CA GLN A 30 36.02 24.69 -23.65
C GLN A 30 35.38 23.70 -22.67
N GLY A 31 34.80 22.61 -23.17
CA GLY A 31 34.07 21.62 -22.38
C GLY A 31 32.80 22.18 -21.71
N SER A 32 32.24 23.29 -22.19
CA SER A 32 31.09 23.93 -21.54
C SER A 32 30.27 24.82 -22.48
N TRP A 33 28.95 24.83 -22.27
CA TRP A 33 28.03 25.79 -22.91
C TRP A 33 28.08 27.19 -22.28
N THR A 34 28.43 27.31 -21.00
CA THR A 34 28.35 28.57 -20.24
C THR A 34 29.50 29.52 -20.55
N LYS A 35 30.65 28.98 -20.99
CA LYS A 35 31.82 29.76 -21.44
C LYS A 35 31.69 30.23 -22.90
N THR A 36 30.74 29.68 -23.65
CA THR A 36 30.37 30.18 -24.98
C THR A 36 29.41 31.36 -24.88
N SER A 37 29.96 32.57 -24.93
CA SER A 37 29.21 33.83 -24.91
C SER A 37 28.03 33.84 -25.93
N SER A 38 26.85 34.22 -25.43
CA SER A 38 25.70 34.83 -26.13
C SER A 38 24.73 33.99 -26.97
N ILE A 39 24.75 32.66 -26.95
CA ILE A 39 23.54 31.93 -27.36
C ILE A 39 22.57 31.96 -26.19
N SER A 40 21.55 32.81 -26.29
CA SER A 40 20.39 32.72 -25.41
C SER A 40 19.89 31.29 -25.52
N ILE A 41 19.74 30.60 -24.38
CA ILE A 41 19.11 29.28 -24.27
C ILE A 41 17.82 29.22 -25.11
N GLN A 42 17.13 30.36 -25.25
CA GLN A 42 15.96 30.54 -26.12
C GLN A 42 16.22 30.20 -27.61
N LYS A 43 17.40 30.50 -28.15
CA LYS A 43 17.75 30.19 -29.55
C LYS A 43 17.99 28.70 -29.75
N LEU A 44 18.50 28.00 -28.73
CA LEU A 44 18.54 26.54 -28.75
C LEU A 44 17.11 26.01 -28.70
N SER A 45 16.24 26.57 -27.87
CA SER A 45 14.81 26.21 -27.74
C SER A 45 14.01 26.36 -29.04
N SER A 46 14.42 27.23 -29.97
CA SER A 46 13.75 27.44 -31.26
C SER A 46 14.32 26.62 -32.43
N MET A 47 15.32 25.76 -32.21
CA MET A 47 15.99 25.01 -33.28
C MET A 47 15.07 23.99 -33.96
N GLY A 48 15.26 23.85 -35.27
CA GLY A 48 14.60 22.83 -36.08
C GLY A 48 15.13 21.41 -35.81
N THR A 49 14.45 20.41 -36.37
CA THR A 49 14.76 18.99 -36.22
C THR A 49 16.18 18.64 -36.66
N GLU A 50 16.58 19.08 -37.86
CA GLU A 50 17.91 18.79 -38.42
C GLU A 50 19.03 19.47 -37.63
N GLU A 51 18.81 20.72 -37.21
CA GLU A 51 19.79 21.46 -36.42
C GLU A 51 19.99 20.79 -35.05
N THR A 52 18.92 20.29 -34.43
CA THR A 52 18.96 19.56 -33.16
C THR A 52 19.78 18.27 -33.30
N LEU A 53 19.58 17.50 -34.37
CA LEU A 53 20.40 16.31 -34.65
C LEU A 53 21.86 16.66 -34.98
N GLY A 54 22.10 17.82 -35.60
CA GLY A 54 23.45 18.33 -35.85
C GLY A 54 24.26 18.64 -34.58
N LEU A 55 23.60 18.79 -33.41
CA LEU A 55 24.26 19.01 -32.12
C LEU A 55 24.71 17.72 -31.44
N LEU A 56 24.36 16.53 -31.94
CA LEU A 56 24.71 15.25 -31.31
C LEU A 56 26.21 15.06 -31.03
N PRO A 57 27.15 15.46 -31.91
CA PRO A 57 28.57 15.39 -31.60
C PRO A 57 28.98 16.24 -30.39
N ILE A 58 28.33 17.39 -30.21
CA ILE A 58 28.63 18.31 -29.11
C ILE A 58 28.05 17.74 -27.81
N ILE A 59 26.82 17.24 -27.85
CA ILE A 59 26.21 16.54 -26.71
C ILE A 59 27.09 15.36 -26.28
N TYR A 60 27.58 14.58 -27.23
CA TYR A 60 28.48 13.46 -26.96
C TYR A 60 29.76 13.93 -26.25
N VAL A 61 30.41 14.98 -26.73
CA VAL A 61 31.64 15.51 -26.11
C VAL A 61 31.37 16.13 -24.74
N LEU A 62 30.28 16.87 -24.57
CA LEU A 62 30.02 17.57 -23.30
C LEU A 62 29.55 16.65 -22.19
N LEU A 63 29.02 15.47 -22.51
CA LEU A 63 28.74 14.42 -21.54
C LEU A 63 29.95 13.51 -21.27
N ASP A 64 31.14 13.84 -21.76
CA ASP A 64 32.35 13.08 -21.45
C ASP A 64 32.62 13.04 -19.94
N SER A 65 33.01 11.88 -19.42
CA SER A 65 33.30 11.70 -17.99
C SER A 65 34.52 12.52 -17.54
N SER A 66 35.43 12.89 -18.44
CA SER A 66 36.53 13.81 -18.13
C SER A 66 36.06 15.23 -17.76
N GLY A 67 34.81 15.59 -18.09
CA GLY A 67 34.21 16.87 -17.70
C GLY A 67 33.58 16.88 -16.29
N ILE A 68 33.53 15.72 -15.61
CA ILE A 68 32.98 15.62 -14.26
C ILE A 68 33.97 16.26 -13.27
N PRO A 69 33.54 17.25 -12.47
CA PRO A 69 34.44 17.95 -11.55
C PRO A 69 34.91 17.04 -10.40
N SER A 70 36.18 17.18 -9.99
CA SER A 70 36.69 16.63 -8.73
C SER A 70 36.23 17.51 -7.57
N LEU A 71 35.81 16.91 -6.46
CA LEU A 71 35.22 17.61 -5.32
C LEU A 71 36.24 18.12 -4.30
N ASP A 72 37.41 18.53 -4.77
CA ASP A 72 38.31 19.26 -3.89
C ASP A 72 37.63 20.57 -3.48
N ILE A 73 37.61 20.80 -2.16
CA ILE A 73 36.72 21.69 -1.38
C ILE A 73 36.71 23.16 -1.86
N ASP A 74 37.64 23.56 -2.72
CA ASP A 74 37.80 24.94 -3.22
C ASP A 74 37.10 25.24 -4.57
N THR A 75 36.27 24.34 -5.11
CA THR A 75 35.76 24.46 -6.51
C THR A 75 34.24 24.61 -6.66
N ALA A 76 33.53 25.09 -5.64
CA ALA A 76 32.06 25.26 -5.69
C ALA A 76 31.55 26.00 -6.95
N THR A 77 32.25 27.05 -7.40
CA THR A 77 31.89 27.80 -8.63
C THR A 77 32.09 27.00 -9.91
N THR A 78 33.16 26.20 -9.99
CA THR A 78 33.40 25.28 -11.11
C THR A 78 32.35 24.18 -11.15
N MET A 79 31.99 23.62 -9.99
CA MET A 79 30.94 22.62 -9.85
C MET A 79 29.60 23.16 -10.35
N VAL A 80 29.16 24.34 -9.91
CA VAL A 80 27.91 24.97 -10.36
C VAL A 80 27.90 25.19 -11.88
N SER A 81 29.00 25.69 -12.46
CA SER A 81 29.09 25.93 -13.90
C SER A 81 29.02 24.64 -14.72
N SER A 82 29.70 23.59 -14.25
CA SER A 82 29.65 22.26 -14.86
C SER A 82 28.25 21.66 -14.77
N MET A 83 27.60 21.75 -13.60
CA MET A 83 26.22 21.27 -13.41
C MET A 83 25.24 21.97 -14.36
N GLN A 84 25.31 23.31 -14.47
CA GLN A 84 24.48 24.08 -15.41
C GLN A 84 24.68 23.65 -16.86
N SER A 85 25.94 23.45 -17.27
CA SER A 85 26.28 22.99 -18.61
C SER A 85 25.74 21.58 -18.87
N THR A 86 25.87 20.67 -17.92
CA THR A 86 25.34 19.30 -18.04
C THR A 86 23.82 19.28 -18.12
N MET A 87 23.13 20.07 -17.30
CA MET A 87 21.66 20.21 -17.37
C MET A 87 21.19 20.65 -18.75
N LEU A 88 21.80 21.70 -19.31
CA LEU A 88 21.48 22.16 -20.66
C LEU A 88 21.76 21.07 -21.70
N THR A 89 22.87 20.33 -21.54
CA THR A 89 23.24 19.21 -22.43
C THR A 89 22.18 18.12 -22.41
N TRP A 90 21.64 17.76 -21.24
CA TRP A 90 20.55 16.80 -21.16
C TRP A 90 19.25 17.33 -21.75
N SER A 91 18.88 18.58 -21.55
CA SER A 91 17.68 19.15 -22.20
C SER A 91 17.79 19.13 -23.73
N LEU A 92 18.99 19.35 -24.28
CA LEU A 92 19.23 19.21 -25.72
C LEU A 92 19.15 17.75 -26.18
N LEU A 93 19.70 16.82 -25.40
CA LEU A 93 19.60 15.39 -25.66
C LEU A 93 18.14 14.92 -25.62
N GLU A 94 17.40 15.30 -24.59
CA GLU A 94 15.98 15.05 -24.40
C GLU A 94 15.17 15.47 -25.63
N ARG A 95 15.44 16.65 -26.18
CA ARG A 95 14.83 17.13 -27.43
C ARG A 95 15.29 16.36 -28.67
N ALA A 96 16.58 16.06 -28.79
CA ALA A 96 17.09 15.24 -29.88
C ALA A 96 16.43 13.86 -29.89
N LEU A 97 16.22 13.27 -28.73
CA LEU A 97 15.52 11.99 -28.57
C LEU A 97 14.03 12.06 -28.94
N CYS A 98 13.40 13.23 -29.07
CA CYS A 98 12.04 13.37 -29.60
C CYS A 98 12.00 13.39 -31.14
N VAL A 99 13.14 13.53 -31.80
CA VAL A 99 13.19 13.61 -33.26
C VAL A 99 12.90 12.22 -33.86
N PRO A 100 11.88 12.08 -34.75
CA PRO A 100 11.53 10.79 -35.34
C PRO A 100 12.68 10.12 -36.11
N THR A 101 13.59 10.92 -36.68
CA THR A 101 14.76 10.47 -37.44
C THR A 101 16.02 10.29 -36.58
N PHE A 102 15.90 10.28 -35.25
CA PHE A 102 17.04 10.07 -34.37
C PHE A 102 17.70 8.69 -34.63
N PRO A 103 19.03 8.63 -34.80
CA PRO A 103 19.72 7.37 -35.07
C PRO A 103 19.75 6.48 -33.82
N VAL A 104 18.84 5.50 -33.73
CA VAL A 104 18.69 4.64 -32.54
C VAL A 104 20.01 3.97 -32.13
N ALA A 105 20.87 3.57 -33.07
CA ALA A 105 22.17 2.99 -32.75
C ALA A 105 23.10 3.92 -31.97
N ALA A 106 22.99 5.25 -32.15
CA ALA A 106 23.77 6.23 -31.39
C ALA A 106 23.42 6.25 -29.89
N THR A 107 22.23 5.74 -29.50
CA THR A 107 21.85 5.70 -28.08
C THR A 107 22.75 4.78 -27.25
N ALA A 108 23.25 3.69 -27.84
CA ALA A 108 24.16 2.78 -27.14
C ALA A 108 25.50 3.46 -26.78
N ASP A 109 26.00 4.36 -27.62
CA ASP A 109 27.25 5.09 -27.37
C ASP A 109 27.06 6.28 -26.42
N LEU A 110 25.86 6.87 -26.38
CA LEU A 110 25.53 7.99 -25.49
C LEU A 110 25.26 7.52 -24.05
N TRP A 111 24.71 6.32 -23.87
CA TRP A 111 24.30 5.82 -22.55
C TRP A 111 25.42 5.82 -21.50
N PRO A 112 26.64 5.29 -21.76
CA PRO A 112 27.71 5.29 -20.75
C PRO A 112 28.08 6.68 -20.24
N ARG A 113 27.96 7.70 -21.10
CA ARG A 113 28.23 9.10 -20.76
C ARG A 113 27.12 9.72 -19.92
N VAL A 114 25.87 9.43 -20.27
CA VAL A 114 24.72 9.82 -19.44
C VAL A 114 24.83 9.18 -18.05
N TRP A 115 25.15 7.88 -18.00
CA TRP A 115 25.29 7.14 -16.75
C TRP A 115 26.37 7.71 -15.83
N ALA A 116 27.57 8.01 -16.34
CA ALA A 116 28.67 8.56 -15.52
C ALA A 116 28.26 9.85 -14.79
N TRP A 117 27.52 10.73 -15.46
CA TRP A 117 26.99 11.94 -14.83
C TRP A 117 25.86 11.64 -13.83
N MET A 118 24.99 10.67 -14.11
CA MET A 118 23.96 10.26 -13.16
C MET A 118 24.54 9.70 -11.87
N GLU A 119 25.57 8.85 -11.98
CA GLU A 119 26.28 8.28 -10.83
C GLU A 119 26.92 9.37 -9.98
N PHE A 120 27.62 10.33 -10.61
CA PHE A 120 28.17 11.49 -9.92
C PHE A 120 27.09 12.25 -9.13
N VAL A 121 25.97 12.55 -9.77
CA VAL A 121 24.90 13.36 -9.17
C VAL A 121 24.23 12.63 -8.02
N SER A 122 24.04 11.32 -8.15
CA SER A 122 23.51 10.51 -7.07
C SER A 122 24.46 10.42 -5.88
N LEU A 123 25.78 10.35 -6.12
CA LEU A 123 26.77 10.23 -5.06
C LEU A 123 26.85 11.50 -4.21
N TYR A 124 26.65 12.67 -4.84
CA TYR A 124 26.79 13.98 -4.20
C TYR A 124 25.46 14.72 -4.04
N SER A 125 24.33 14.01 -4.13
CA SER A 125 23.01 14.63 -4.05
C SER A 125 22.81 15.38 -2.72
N ASN A 126 23.29 14.83 -1.61
CA ASN A 126 23.20 15.45 -0.29
C ASN A 126 24.06 16.71 -0.17
N ASP A 127 25.27 16.72 -0.75
CA ASP A 127 26.16 17.89 -0.74
C ASP A 127 25.67 18.99 -1.70
N LEU A 128 24.95 18.59 -2.76
CA LEU A 128 24.31 19.50 -3.71
C LEU A 128 23.09 20.23 -3.13
N VAL A 129 22.45 19.69 -2.08
CA VAL A 129 21.20 20.21 -1.49
C VAL A 129 21.35 21.59 -0.86
N GLU A 130 22.54 21.96 -0.36
CA GLU A 130 22.76 23.33 0.18
C GLU A 130 22.94 24.38 -0.92
N ALA A 131 23.28 23.98 -2.16
CA ALA A 131 23.56 24.90 -3.25
C ALA A 131 22.42 24.98 -4.28
N TRP A 132 21.72 23.88 -4.56
CA TRP A 132 20.74 23.75 -5.65
C TRP A 132 19.60 22.81 -5.25
N GLN A 133 18.39 23.09 -5.72
CA GLN A 133 17.26 22.15 -5.59
C GLN A 133 17.58 20.88 -6.39
N ALA A 134 18.07 19.80 -5.75
CA ALA A 134 18.45 18.55 -6.41
C ALA A 134 17.38 18.02 -7.39
N ALA A 135 16.08 18.23 -7.09
CA ALA A 135 14.97 17.92 -7.98
C ALA A 135 15.01 18.65 -9.34
N THR A 136 15.48 19.90 -9.40
CA THR A 136 15.64 20.63 -10.67
C THR A 136 16.68 19.95 -11.56
N PHE A 137 17.69 19.35 -10.96
CA PHE A 137 18.77 18.68 -11.64
C PHE A 137 18.40 17.27 -12.12
N PHE A 138 17.69 16.50 -11.29
CA PHE A 138 17.19 15.16 -11.66
C PHE A 138 16.13 15.20 -12.77
N ARG A 139 15.42 16.31 -12.94
CA ARG A 139 14.36 16.43 -13.95
C ARG A 139 14.79 16.06 -15.38
N PRO A 140 15.71 16.78 -16.04
CA PRO A 140 16.08 16.48 -17.42
C PRO A 140 16.71 15.08 -17.53
N VAL A 141 17.35 14.59 -16.46
CA VAL A 141 17.89 13.23 -16.40
C VAL A 141 16.78 12.18 -16.51
N LEU A 142 15.72 12.29 -15.72
CA LEU A 142 14.62 11.33 -15.73
C LEU A 142 13.91 11.28 -17.09
N GLU A 143 13.66 12.45 -17.70
CA GLU A 143 13.05 12.54 -19.03
C GLU A 143 13.95 11.88 -20.11
N VAL A 144 15.26 12.04 -19.99
CA VAL A 144 16.24 11.36 -20.85
C VAL A 144 16.19 9.84 -20.62
N VAL A 145 16.24 9.38 -19.37
CA VAL A 145 16.18 7.95 -18.99
C VAL A 145 14.94 7.27 -19.57
N VAL A 146 13.75 7.86 -19.43
CA VAL A 146 12.50 7.30 -19.99
C VAL A 146 12.61 7.13 -21.51
N LYS A 147 13.13 8.13 -22.21
CA LYS A 147 13.31 8.07 -23.66
C LYS A 147 14.34 7.02 -24.07
N PHE A 148 15.39 6.82 -23.29
CA PHE A 148 16.36 5.75 -23.52
C PHE A 148 15.75 4.37 -23.25
N ALA A 149 14.96 4.22 -22.17
CA ALA A 149 14.27 2.99 -21.82
C ALA A 149 13.26 2.55 -22.89
N ALA A 150 12.65 3.51 -23.60
CA ALA A 150 11.76 3.24 -24.73
C ALA A 150 12.49 2.67 -25.98
N ARG A 151 13.83 2.65 -26.01
CA ARG A 151 14.63 2.19 -27.15
C ARG A 151 15.28 0.84 -26.88
N PRO A 152 14.97 -0.23 -27.64
CA PRO A 152 15.43 -1.58 -27.32
C PRO A 152 16.95 -1.77 -27.16
N PRO A 153 17.83 -1.17 -27.99
CA PRO A 153 19.28 -1.35 -27.83
C PRO A 153 19.79 -0.80 -26.50
N THR A 154 19.32 0.38 -26.11
CA THR A 154 19.77 1.02 -24.88
C THR A 154 19.06 0.48 -23.65
N ARG A 155 17.77 0.12 -23.75
CA ARG A 155 17.04 -0.57 -22.69
C ARG A 155 17.82 -1.78 -22.17
N ARG A 156 18.40 -2.60 -23.07
CA ARG A 156 19.24 -3.74 -22.67
C ARG A 156 20.51 -3.33 -21.92
N ALA A 157 21.15 -2.24 -22.35
CA ALA A 157 22.31 -1.69 -21.63
C ALA A 157 21.93 -1.12 -20.26
N MET A 158 20.79 -0.43 -20.16
CA MET A 158 20.26 0.12 -18.91
C MET A 158 19.94 -0.98 -17.90
N VAL A 159 19.23 -2.03 -18.32
CA VAL A 159 18.89 -3.18 -17.46
C VAL A 159 20.13 -3.85 -16.86
N SER A 160 21.25 -3.85 -17.61
CA SER A 160 22.54 -4.41 -17.18
C SER A 160 23.47 -3.39 -16.52
N THR A 161 23.05 -2.13 -16.34
CA THR A 161 23.84 -1.09 -15.68
C THR A 161 23.70 -1.22 -14.16
N PRO A 162 24.77 -1.56 -13.42
CA PRO A 162 24.69 -1.70 -11.97
C PRO A 162 24.40 -0.36 -11.29
N GLY A 163 23.58 -0.36 -10.23
CA GLY A 163 23.30 0.84 -9.43
C GLY A 163 22.24 1.77 -10.03
N LEU A 164 21.84 1.58 -11.29
CA LEU A 164 20.87 2.46 -11.96
C LEU A 164 19.51 2.46 -11.26
N ARG A 165 19.03 1.31 -10.78
CA ARG A 165 17.72 1.22 -10.11
C ARG A 165 17.78 1.94 -8.76
N ARG A 166 18.89 1.80 -8.03
CA ARG A 166 19.14 2.52 -6.77
C ARG A 166 19.12 4.03 -6.99
N VAL A 167 19.80 4.53 -8.02
CA VAL A 167 19.85 5.96 -8.35
C VAL A 167 18.45 6.50 -8.67
N LEU A 168 17.66 5.76 -9.46
CA LEU A 168 16.30 6.18 -9.81
C LEU A 168 15.35 6.16 -8.60
N ALA A 169 15.47 5.16 -7.73
CA ALA A 169 14.74 5.09 -6.47
C ALA A 169 15.13 6.25 -5.52
N THR A 170 16.41 6.60 -5.44
CA THR A 170 16.90 7.74 -4.65
C THR A 170 16.33 9.06 -5.18
N ALA A 171 16.35 9.24 -6.50
CA ALA A 171 15.74 10.40 -7.15
C ALA A 171 14.23 10.47 -6.83
N TRP A 172 13.53 9.34 -6.84
CA TRP A 172 12.12 9.27 -6.46
C TRP A 172 11.87 9.77 -5.04
N THR A 173 12.66 9.33 -4.06
CA THR A 173 12.55 9.79 -2.68
C THR A 173 12.72 11.30 -2.57
N HIS A 174 13.75 11.86 -3.22
CA HIS A 174 13.98 13.30 -3.22
C HIS A 174 12.83 14.09 -3.86
N HIS A 175 12.29 13.60 -4.99
CA HIS A 175 11.16 14.26 -5.64
C HIS A 175 9.92 14.27 -4.75
N VAL A 176 9.56 13.12 -4.15
CA VAL A 176 8.40 13.00 -3.24
C VAL A 176 8.52 13.94 -2.04
N GLN A 177 9.70 14.08 -1.43
CA GLN A 177 9.89 14.95 -0.26
C GLN A 177 9.72 16.45 -0.56
N LEU A 178 9.93 16.87 -1.81
CA LEU A 178 9.84 18.27 -2.23
C LEU A 178 8.43 18.68 -2.71
N SER A 179 7.42 17.81 -2.50
CA SER A 179 6.17 17.78 -3.29
C SER A 179 4.94 18.51 -2.74
N ASP A 180 5.06 19.38 -1.75
CA ASP A 180 3.90 20.03 -1.10
C ASP A 180 3.15 21.08 -1.96
N GLY A 181 3.08 20.94 -3.30
CA GLY A 181 2.10 21.67 -4.11
C GLY A 181 2.35 21.89 -5.61
N ASP A 182 3.42 21.35 -6.22
CA ASP A 182 3.74 21.61 -7.64
C ASP A 182 3.29 20.48 -8.59
N GLY A 183 2.48 20.83 -9.58
CA GLY A 183 2.03 19.92 -10.63
C GLY A 183 3.12 19.34 -11.52
N GLN A 184 4.32 19.94 -11.57
CA GLN A 184 5.46 19.43 -12.32
C GLN A 184 6.02 18.12 -11.75
N ILE A 185 5.81 17.86 -10.46
CA ILE A 185 6.30 16.70 -9.75
C ILE A 185 5.55 15.43 -10.17
N SER A 186 4.24 15.52 -10.43
CA SER A 186 3.45 14.36 -10.90
C SER A 186 4.01 13.76 -12.19
N ARG A 187 4.55 14.58 -13.10
CA ARG A 187 5.20 14.12 -14.33
C ARG A 187 6.50 13.38 -14.02
N GLN A 188 7.33 13.90 -13.13
CA GLN A 188 8.60 13.26 -12.75
C GLN A 188 8.37 11.91 -12.05
N LEU A 189 7.36 11.82 -11.18
CA LEU A 189 6.96 10.57 -10.54
C LEU A 189 6.46 9.55 -11.55
N ASN A 190 5.71 9.99 -12.58
CA ASN A 190 5.33 9.14 -13.70
C ASN A 190 6.56 8.62 -14.44
N ASP A 191 7.51 9.50 -14.76
CA ASP A 191 8.71 9.16 -15.53
C ASP A 191 9.58 8.13 -14.80
N ILE A 192 9.73 8.27 -13.48
CA ILE A 192 10.37 7.26 -12.63
C ILE A 192 9.64 5.93 -12.70
N GLY A 193 8.32 5.92 -12.54
CA GLY A 193 7.50 4.71 -12.63
C GLY A 193 7.66 4.00 -13.97
N VAL A 194 7.61 4.75 -15.08
CA VAL A 194 7.86 4.23 -16.43
C VAL A 194 9.26 3.64 -16.55
N ALA A 195 10.29 4.32 -16.03
CA ALA A 195 11.66 3.85 -16.11
C ALA A 195 11.87 2.55 -15.32
N LEU A 196 11.41 2.49 -14.07
CA LEU A 196 11.52 1.30 -13.22
C LEU A 196 10.77 0.10 -13.83
N TYR A 197 9.56 0.33 -14.33
CA TYR A 197 8.78 -0.71 -15.02
C TYR A 197 9.46 -1.17 -16.31
N ALA A 198 9.94 -0.25 -17.15
CA ALA A 198 10.62 -0.60 -18.40
C ALA A 198 11.89 -1.42 -18.16
N MET A 199 12.55 -1.29 -17.02
CA MET A 199 13.72 -2.11 -16.69
C MET A 199 13.37 -3.44 -16.02
N SER A 200 12.08 -3.77 -15.86
CA SER A 200 11.62 -4.95 -15.11
C SER A 200 12.22 -4.99 -13.69
N ALA A 201 12.44 -3.82 -13.09
CA ALA A 201 13.21 -3.64 -11.86
C ALA A 201 12.60 -4.32 -10.62
N VAL A 202 11.38 -4.82 -10.73
CA VAL A 202 10.64 -5.47 -9.64
C VAL A 202 10.22 -6.91 -9.97
N GLU A 203 10.66 -7.45 -11.12
CA GLU A 203 10.40 -8.84 -11.52
C GLU A 203 11.47 -9.81 -10.99
N ASN A 204 12.64 -9.30 -10.58
CA ASN A 204 13.73 -10.07 -9.99
C ASN A 204 13.96 -9.60 -8.53
N PRO A 205 14.08 -10.52 -7.55
CA PRO A 205 14.38 -10.16 -6.15
C PRO A 205 15.62 -9.29 -5.95
N ASP A 206 16.70 -9.54 -6.69
CA ASP A 206 17.96 -8.80 -6.56
C ASP A 206 17.80 -7.36 -7.08
N ASP A 207 17.16 -7.20 -8.23
CA ASP A 207 16.81 -5.91 -8.81
C ASP A 207 15.86 -5.12 -7.90
N PHE A 208 14.91 -5.81 -7.26
CA PHE A 208 13.99 -5.19 -6.31
C PHE A 208 14.70 -4.74 -5.03
N SER A 209 15.66 -5.54 -4.53
CA SER A 209 16.49 -5.13 -3.39
C SER A 209 17.25 -3.84 -3.68
N GLU A 210 17.75 -3.67 -4.91
CA GLU A 210 18.43 -2.45 -5.35
C GLU A 210 17.49 -1.22 -5.30
N VAL A 211 16.22 -1.39 -5.71
CA VAL A 211 15.17 -0.35 -5.59
C VAL A 211 14.91 -0.01 -4.12
N LEU A 212 14.75 -1.01 -3.26
CA LEU A 212 14.52 -0.82 -1.84
C LEU A 212 15.68 -0.07 -1.17
N ASP A 213 16.92 -0.42 -1.49
CA ASP A 213 18.12 0.27 -0.99
C ASP A 213 18.09 1.76 -1.37
N GLY A 214 17.74 2.06 -2.62
CA GLY A 214 17.68 3.45 -3.10
C GLY A 214 16.59 4.28 -2.44
N CYS A 215 15.48 3.66 -2.06
CA CYS A 215 14.45 4.33 -1.26
C CYS A 215 14.83 4.48 0.22
N GLY A 216 15.91 3.86 0.70
CA GLY A 216 16.26 3.81 2.11
C GLY A 216 15.47 2.76 2.91
N GLY A 217 14.93 1.74 2.24
CA GLY A 217 14.26 0.60 2.87
C GLY A 217 12.79 0.42 2.47
N ARG A 218 12.19 -0.65 3.00
CA ARG A 218 10.80 -1.07 2.68
C ARG A 218 9.76 -0.04 3.12
N ASP A 219 9.88 0.49 4.34
CA ASP A 219 8.93 1.46 4.89
C ASP A 219 8.87 2.73 4.04
N THR A 220 10.04 3.29 3.71
CA THR A 220 10.13 4.50 2.87
C THR A 220 9.60 4.25 1.46
N PHE A 221 9.88 3.08 0.87
CA PHE A 221 9.30 2.69 -0.41
C PHE A 221 7.76 2.65 -0.37
N CYS A 222 7.16 2.04 0.66
CA CYS A 222 5.71 2.00 0.83
C CYS A 222 5.12 3.41 1.02
N LEU A 223 5.75 4.26 1.83
CA LEU A 223 5.34 5.65 2.02
C LEU A 223 5.38 6.43 0.71
N MET A 224 6.42 6.25 -0.10
CA MET A 224 6.55 6.90 -1.40
C MET A 224 5.46 6.46 -2.38
N LEU A 225 5.12 5.17 -2.42
CA LEU A 225 4.02 4.66 -3.24
C LEU A 225 2.69 5.30 -2.83
N THR A 226 2.39 5.32 -1.53
CA THR A 226 1.19 5.95 -0.97
C THR A 226 1.13 7.42 -1.34
N HIS A 227 2.21 8.17 -1.10
CA HIS A 227 2.25 9.60 -1.41
C HIS A 227 2.14 9.89 -2.91
N THR A 228 2.74 9.05 -3.76
CA THR A 228 2.67 9.21 -5.22
C THR A 228 1.24 9.07 -5.73
N ILE A 229 0.48 8.07 -5.25
CA ILE A 229 -0.94 7.93 -5.60
C ILE A 229 -1.77 9.06 -5.00
N ASP A 230 -1.52 9.45 -3.76
CA ASP A 230 -2.27 10.53 -3.10
C ASP A 230 -2.10 11.85 -3.84
N LEU A 231 -0.88 12.21 -4.22
CA LEU A 231 -0.58 13.40 -5.02
C LEU A 231 -1.28 13.36 -6.38
N ALA A 232 -1.23 12.23 -7.09
CA ALA A 232 -1.95 12.06 -8.33
C ALA A 232 -3.49 12.17 -8.13
N SER A 233 -3.99 11.71 -6.99
CA SER A 233 -5.41 11.72 -6.62
C SER A 233 -5.94 13.10 -6.28
N ARG A 234 -5.13 13.94 -5.63
CA ARG A 234 -5.51 15.32 -5.24
C ARG A 234 -5.45 16.32 -6.39
N HIS A 235 -4.67 16.03 -7.42
CA HIS A 235 -4.45 16.92 -8.56
C HIS A 235 -4.84 16.27 -9.91
N PRO A 236 -6.13 15.92 -10.11
CA PRO A 236 -6.60 15.26 -11.34
C PRO A 236 -6.46 16.12 -12.60
N ALA A 237 -6.33 17.44 -12.46
CA ALA A 237 -6.11 18.36 -13.57
C ALA A 237 -4.71 18.23 -14.21
N LEU A 238 -3.79 17.50 -13.57
CA LEU A 238 -2.46 17.25 -14.12
C LEU A 238 -2.56 16.25 -15.26
N SER A 239 -1.97 16.60 -16.41
CA SER A 239 -2.00 15.76 -17.61
C SER A 239 -1.36 14.38 -17.42
N SER A 240 -0.53 14.19 -16.39
CA SER A 240 0.13 12.94 -16.04
C SER A 240 -0.62 12.08 -15.03
N ALA A 241 -1.62 12.59 -14.29
CA ALA A 241 -2.18 11.91 -13.11
C ALA A 241 -2.68 10.49 -13.41
N VAL A 242 -3.45 10.32 -14.50
CA VAL A 242 -3.94 9.01 -14.97
C VAL A 242 -2.79 8.05 -15.28
N SER A 243 -1.72 8.54 -15.91
CA SER A 243 -0.54 7.75 -16.24
C SER A 243 0.22 7.37 -14.98
N THR A 244 0.44 8.30 -14.05
CA THR A 244 1.12 8.05 -12.77
C THR A 244 0.43 6.92 -12.00
N VAL A 245 -0.89 6.98 -11.85
CA VAL A 245 -1.68 5.92 -11.17
C VAL A 245 -1.52 4.59 -11.89
N GLY A 246 -1.61 4.60 -13.23
CA GLY A 246 -1.39 3.40 -14.05
C GLY A 246 -0.02 2.76 -13.84
N GLN A 247 1.05 3.56 -13.81
CA GLN A 247 2.41 3.07 -13.59
C GLN A 247 2.61 2.49 -12.19
N VAL A 248 2.07 3.14 -11.16
CA VAL A 248 2.12 2.58 -9.80
C VAL A 248 1.38 1.24 -9.73
N CYS A 249 0.21 1.12 -10.38
CA CYS A 249 -0.53 -0.14 -10.39
C CYS A 249 0.18 -1.25 -11.20
N LEU A 250 0.86 -0.91 -12.30
CA LEU A 250 1.73 -1.86 -13.02
C LEU A 250 2.90 -2.35 -12.14
N LEU A 251 3.51 -1.44 -11.39
CA LEU A 251 4.57 -1.77 -10.44
C LEU A 251 4.05 -2.72 -9.35
N LEU A 252 2.88 -2.43 -8.78
CA LEU A 252 2.23 -3.30 -7.79
C LEU A 252 1.96 -4.69 -8.34
N ASP A 253 1.43 -4.77 -9.57
CA ASP A 253 1.13 -6.05 -10.21
C ASP A 253 2.38 -6.90 -10.39
N SER A 254 3.47 -6.28 -10.83
CA SER A 254 4.78 -6.92 -11.02
C SER A 254 5.39 -7.41 -9.69
N MET A 255 5.15 -6.69 -8.60
CA MET A 255 5.64 -7.06 -7.26
C MET A 255 4.89 -8.24 -6.62
N LYS A 256 3.71 -8.64 -7.12
CA LYS A 256 2.89 -9.70 -6.49
C LYS A 256 3.63 -11.03 -6.34
N ALA A 257 4.47 -11.38 -7.31
CA ALA A 257 5.21 -12.63 -7.30
C ALA A 257 6.53 -12.57 -6.53
N VAL A 258 7.10 -11.36 -6.35
CA VAL A 258 8.49 -11.16 -5.91
C VAL A 258 8.57 -10.59 -4.49
N ALA A 259 7.57 -9.81 -4.08
CA ALA A 259 7.61 -9.00 -2.87
C ALA A 259 6.25 -8.98 -2.15
N SER A 260 5.67 -10.16 -1.92
CA SER A 260 4.35 -10.27 -1.26
C SER A 260 4.32 -9.70 0.17
N ASP A 261 5.48 -9.57 0.81
CA ASP A 261 5.66 -8.98 2.14
C ASP A 261 5.48 -7.45 2.15
N ILE A 262 5.58 -6.79 0.99
CA ILE A 262 5.38 -5.34 0.85
C ILE A 262 3.91 -4.94 1.02
N PHE A 263 2.96 -5.77 0.60
CA PHE A 263 1.54 -5.37 0.62
C PHE A 263 0.98 -5.15 2.03
N PRO A 264 1.23 -6.00 3.04
CA PRO A 264 0.84 -5.68 4.42
C PRO A 264 1.41 -4.35 4.92
N LEU A 265 2.65 -4.04 4.56
CA LEU A 265 3.30 -2.79 4.96
C LEU A 265 2.68 -1.58 4.26
N LEU A 266 2.47 -1.69 2.96
CA LEU A 266 1.78 -0.68 2.15
C LEU A 266 0.40 -0.34 2.71
N LEU A 267 -0.36 -1.36 3.12
CA LEU A 267 -1.66 -1.19 3.76
C LEU A 267 -1.55 -0.48 5.12
N SER A 268 -0.53 -0.81 5.92
CA SER A 268 -0.28 -0.14 7.20
C SER A 268 0.03 1.36 7.05
N HIS A 269 0.57 1.78 5.91
CA HIS A 269 0.81 3.17 5.55
C HIS A 269 -0.41 3.87 4.93
N GLY A 270 -1.60 3.25 4.94
CA GLY A 270 -2.83 3.91 4.49
C GLY A 270 -2.92 4.06 2.96
N PHE A 271 -2.47 3.06 2.21
CA PHE A 271 -2.51 3.08 0.75
C PHE A 271 -3.92 2.97 0.14
N ILE A 272 -4.87 2.38 0.87
CA ILE A 272 -6.23 2.14 0.36
C ILE A 272 -6.99 3.42 0.04
N PRO A 273 -7.08 4.44 0.92
CA PRO A 273 -7.83 5.65 0.61
C PRO A 273 -7.34 6.41 -0.63
N PRO A 274 -6.02 6.63 -0.84
CA PRO A 274 -5.50 7.19 -2.08
C PRO A 274 -5.86 6.34 -3.30
N LEU A 275 -5.72 5.01 -3.21
CA LEU A 275 -6.05 4.11 -4.32
C LEU A 275 -7.53 4.20 -4.70
N VAL A 276 -8.44 4.20 -3.72
CA VAL A 276 -9.89 4.36 -3.96
C VAL A 276 -10.21 5.71 -4.60
N SER A 277 -9.55 6.78 -4.12
CA SER A 277 -9.72 8.14 -4.65
C SER A 277 -9.23 8.25 -6.10
N SER A 278 -8.11 7.59 -6.42
CA SER A 278 -7.51 7.57 -7.76
C SER A 278 -8.43 6.97 -8.82
N LEU A 279 -9.34 6.06 -8.43
CA LEU A 279 -10.26 5.42 -9.36
C LEU A 279 -11.26 6.42 -9.99
N ALA A 280 -11.55 7.54 -9.30
CA ALA A 280 -12.34 8.63 -9.87
C ALA A 280 -11.66 9.26 -11.10
N ILE A 281 -10.32 9.28 -11.10
CA ILE A 281 -9.48 9.92 -12.11
C ILE A 281 -9.26 8.98 -13.29
N VAL A 282 -8.93 7.72 -13.03
CA VAL A 282 -8.68 6.74 -14.10
C VAL A 282 -9.98 6.25 -14.76
N GLY A 283 -11.14 6.47 -14.13
CA GLY A 283 -12.45 6.15 -14.70
C GLY A 283 -12.77 6.98 -15.96
N PRO A 284 -13.69 6.50 -16.82
CA PRO A 284 -13.97 7.17 -18.09
C PRO A 284 -14.64 8.53 -17.84
N PRO A 285 -14.20 9.60 -18.53
CA PRO A 285 -14.70 10.95 -18.29
C PRO A 285 -16.09 11.18 -18.89
N LYS A 286 -16.53 10.33 -19.83
CA LYS A 286 -17.89 10.37 -20.43
C LYS A 286 -18.51 8.98 -20.54
N PRO A 287 -19.85 8.83 -20.45
CA PRO A 287 -20.57 7.55 -20.50
C PRO A 287 -20.49 6.75 -21.83
N ALA A 288 -19.53 7.02 -22.70
CA ALA A 288 -19.39 6.34 -24.00
C ALA A 288 -17.92 6.15 -24.43
N GLN A 289 -16.95 6.56 -23.61
CA GLN A 289 -15.53 6.39 -23.90
C GLN A 289 -15.02 5.11 -23.25
N HIS A 290 -14.18 4.38 -23.97
CA HIS A 290 -13.51 3.20 -23.44
C HIS A 290 -12.63 3.58 -22.25
N CYS A 291 -12.64 2.73 -21.22
CA CYS A 291 -11.69 2.87 -20.12
C CYS A 291 -10.29 2.62 -20.65
N GLY A 292 -9.37 3.55 -20.39
CA GLY A 292 -7.95 3.33 -20.66
C GLY A 292 -7.40 2.22 -19.76
N VAL A 293 -6.28 1.62 -20.16
CA VAL A 293 -5.56 0.56 -19.42
C VAL A 293 -5.36 0.85 -17.92
N PRO A 294 -5.13 2.10 -17.46
CA PRO A 294 -4.96 2.39 -16.04
C PRO A 294 -6.15 2.00 -15.14
N PHE A 295 -7.39 2.05 -15.66
CA PHE A 295 -8.59 1.74 -14.88
C PHE A 295 -8.66 0.27 -14.42
N PRO A 296 -8.65 -0.74 -15.31
CA PRO A 296 -8.69 -2.15 -14.91
C PRO A 296 -7.49 -2.52 -14.02
N LEU A 297 -6.31 -1.94 -14.24
CA LEU A 297 -5.14 -2.17 -13.40
C LEU A 297 -5.33 -1.65 -11.97
N THR A 298 -5.88 -0.44 -11.82
CA THR A 298 -6.15 0.16 -10.51
C THR A 298 -7.20 -0.66 -9.76
N LEU A 299 -8.26 -1.08 -10.45
CA LEU A 299 -9.27 -1.94 -9.87
C LEU A 299 -8.72 -3.31 -9.49
N GLY A 300 -7.92 -3.94 -10.36
CA GLY A 300 -7.29 -5.23 -10.10
C GLY A 300 -6.33 -5.16 -8.90
N SER A 301 -5.61 -4.05 -8.74
CA SER A 301 -4.76 -3.80 -7.58
C SER A 301 -5.58 -3.65 -6.30
N LEU A 302 -6.67 -2.86 -6.33
CA LEU A 302 -7.57 -2.71 -5.20
C LEU A 302 -8.22 -4.05 -4.82
N ALA A 303 -8.72 -4.79 -5.80
CA ALA A 303 -9.30 -6.11 -5.60
C ALA A 303 -8.30 -7.06 -4.94
N TYR A 304 -7.08 -7.16 -5.46
CA TYR A 304 -6.03 -7.96 -4.86
C TYR A 304 -5.76 -7.59 -3.39
N LEU A 305 -5.63 -6.29 -3.10
CA LEU A 305 -5.38 -5.79 -1.74
C LEU A 305 -6.54 -6.05 -0.77
N LEU A 306 -7.78 -6.04 -1.26
CA LEU A 306 -8.97 -6.30 -0.44
C LEU A 306 -9.31 -7.78 -0.30
N PHE A 307 -8.92 -8.62 -1.27
CA PHE A 307 -9.33 -10.03 -1.35
C PHE A 307 -8.23 -11.01 -0.93
N GLU A 308 -6.99 -10.78 -1.33
CA GLU A 308 -5.89 -11.75 -1.20
C GLU A 308 -4.99 -11.45 -0.01
N VAL A 309 -4.81 -10.16 0.33
CA VAL A 309 -4.12 -9.74 1.55
C VAL A 309 -5.17 -9.70 2.67
N PRO A 310 -4.96 -10.26 3.88
CA PRO A 310 -6.00 -10.44 4.92
C PRO A 310 -6.82 -9.15 5.15
N GLY A 311 -7.94 -9.07 4.42
CA GLY A 311 -8.38 -7.81 3.80
C GLY A 311 -9.49 -7.08 4.53
N TYR A 312 -10.18 -7.77 5.43
CA TYR A 312 -11.38 -7.25 6.06
C TYR A 312 -11.13 -5.99 6.90
N ARG A 313 -9.92 -5.84 7.47
CA ARG A 313 -9.51 -4.64 8.21
C ARG A 313 -9.41 -3.40 7.32
N TRP A 314 -9.10 -3.59 6.03
CA TRP A 314 -8.86 -2.48 5.10
C TRP A 314 -10.11 -2.07 4.33
N LEU A 315 -11.15 -2.92 4.33
CA LEU A 315 -12.48 -2.56 3.81
C LEU A 315 -13.07 -1.36 4.54
N GLU A 316 -12.81 -1.22 5.84
CA GLU A 316 -13.22 -0.02 6.58
C GLU A 316 -12.66 1.26 5.93
N GLN A 317 -11.35 1.28 5.67
CA GLN A 317 -10.69 2.41 5.03
C GLN A 317 -11.18 2.64 3.60
N ALA A 318 -11.41 1.57 2.85
CA ALA A 318 -11.94 1.66 1.49
C ALA A 318 -13.35 2.28 1.47
N LEU A 319 -14.21 1.88 2.41
CA LEU A 319 -15.56 2.42 2.55
C LEU A 319 -15.54 3.89 2.96
N GLN A 320 -14.69 4.26 3.94
CA GLN A 320 -14.49 5.66 4.33
C GLN A 320 -14.00 6.53 3.17
N ALA A 321 -13.12 5.98 2.33
CA ALA A 321 -12.62 6.65 1.13
C ALA A 321 -13.65 6.74 -0.02
N GLY A 322 -14.86 6.20 0.16
CA GLY A 322 -15.95 6.32 -0.80
C GLY A 322 -16.01 5.20 -1.84
N LEU A 323 -15.52 3.99 -1.53
CA LEU A 323 -15.59 2.84 -2.44
C LEU A 323 -17.00 2.61 -3.02
N LEU A 324 -18.07 2.72 -2.22
CA LEU A 324 -19.44 2.55 -2.70
C LEU A 324 -19.85 3.64 -3.71
N ASN A 325 -19.45 4.89 -3.49
CA ASN A 325 -19.72 5.99 -4.41
C ASN A 325 -19.08 5.71 -5.77
N GLN A 326 -17.87 5.17 -5.75
CA GLN A 326 -17.16 4.79 -6.94
C GLN A 326 -17.83 3.63 -7.69
N ILE A 327 -18.23 2.57 -6.97
CA ILE A 327 -19.00 1.44 -7.55
C ILE A 327 -20.27 1.94 -8.25
N VAL A 328 -21.07 2.78 -7.58
CA VAL A 328 -22.31 3.31 -8.16
C VAL A 328 -22.02 4.20 -9.37
N SER A 329 -21.02 5.09 -9.25
CA SER A 329 -20.59 5.97 -10.33
C SER A 329 -20.23 5.18 -11.59
N TRP A 330 -19.48 4.09 -11.47
CA TRP A 330 -19.07 3.29 -12.63
C TRP A 330 -20.14 2.35 -13.13
N GLY A 331 -20.85 1.64 -12.24
CA GLY A 331 -21.95 0.77 -12.67
C GLY A 331 -23.04 1.56 -13.41
N SER A 332 -23.15 2.87 -13.15
CA SER A 332 -24.09 3.76 -13.86
C SER A 332 -23.54 4.32 -15.18
N LYS A 333 -22.27 4.08 -15.53
CA LYS A 333 -21.66 4.53 -16.79
C LYS A 333 -21.76 3.42 -17.84
N ARG A 334 -22.43 3.72 -18.95
CA ARG A 334 -22.60 2.79 -20.07
C ARG A 334 -21.23 2.36 -20.63
N GLY A 335 -21.07 1.05 -20.86
CA GLY A 335 -19.88 0.47 -21.49
C GLY A 335 -18.75 0.00 -20.56
N ILE A 336 -18.78 0.31 -19.26
CA ILE A 336 -17.74 -0.17 -18.31
C ILE A 336 -17.89 -1.67 -18.05
N MET A 337 -19.13 -2.16 -17.93
CA MET A 337 -19.44 -3.56 -17.64
C MET A 337 -19.61 -4.43 -18.91
N HIS A 338 -19.24 -3.91 -20.09
CA HIS A 338 -19.26 -4.68 -21.34
C HIS A 338 -17.88 -5.29 -21.67
N ALA A 339 -17.87 -6.24 -22.61
CA ALA A 339 -16.80 -7.19 -22.97
C ALA A 339 -15.37 -6.65 -23.21
N ALA A 340 -15.14 -5.34 -23.16
CA ALA A 340 -13.82 -4.74 -23.34
C ALA A 340 -12.86 -5.00 -22.15
N HIS A 341 -13.38 -5.30 -20.94
CA HIS A 341 -12.58 -5.51 -19.73
C HIS A 341 -13.15 -6.64 -18.86
N PRO A 342 -12.89 -7.93 -19.20
CA PRO A 342 -13.48 -9.08 -18.50
C PRO A 342 -13.15 -9.13 -17.00
N ASP A 343 -11.95 -8.68 -16.60
CA ASP A 343 -11.56 -8.63 -15.19
C ASP A 343 -12.42 -7.66 -14.38
N VAL A 344 -12.81 -6.53 -14.97
CA VAL A 344 -13.69 -5.53 -14.34
C VAL A 344 -15.09 -6.09 -14.17
N ALA A 345 -15.62 -6.72 -15.22
CA ALA A 345 -16.93 -7.34 -15.23
C ALA A 345 -17.04 -8.53 -14.24
N GLN A 346 -15.92 -9.18 -13.90
CA GLN A 346 -15.87 -10.23 -12.89
C GLN A 346 -15.70 -9.69 -11.46
N LYS A 347 -14.77 -8.74 -11.26
CA LYS A 347 -14.36 -8.30 -9.92
C LYS A 347 -15.39 -7.42 -9.20
N PHE A 348 -16.17 -6.62 -9.92
CA PHE A 348 -17.23 -5.80 -9.30
C PHE A 348 -18.40 -6.61 -8.75
N PRO A 349 -18.98 -7.56 -9.51
CA PRO A 349 -19.98 -8.48 -8.96
C PRO A 349 -19.43 -9.27 -7.76
N GLU A 350 -18.20 -9.78 -7.86
CA GLU A 350 -17.56 -10.52 -6.76
C GLU A 350 -17.43 -9.68 -5.47
N LEU A 351 -17.09 -8.39 -5.61
CA LEU A 351 -17.04 -7.45 -4.49
C LEU A 351 -18.41 -7.29 -3.80
N LEU A 352 -19.48 -7.10 -4.57
CA LEU A 352 -20.85 -6.88 -4.06
C LEU A 352 -21.54 -8.16 -3.57
N GLU A 353 -21.27 -9.30 -4.21
CA GLU A 353 -21.96 -10.57 -3.94
C GLU A 353 -21.25 -11.38 -2.84
N LYS A 354 -19.92 -11.31 -2.75
CA LYS A 354 -19.15 -12.18 -1.85
C LYS A 354 -18.45 -11.39 -0.76
N VAL A 355 -17.64 -10.41 -1.13
CA VAL A 355 -16.67 -9.83 -0.19
C VAL A 355 -17.33 -8.88 0.80
N LEU A 356 -18.08 -7.90 0.31
CA LEU A 356 -18.78 -6.96 1.17
C LEU A 356 -19.78 -7.67 2.09
N PRO A 357 -20.62 -8.62 1.62
CA PRO A 357 -21.48 -9.43 2.49
C PRO A 357 -20.72 -10.19 3.58
N GLN A 358 -19.58 -10.82 3.25
CA GLN A 358 -18.77 -11.54 4.24
C GLN A 358 -18.15 -10.60 5.27
N ALA A 359 -17.84 -9.36 4.89
CA ALA A 359 -17.26 -8.37 5.79
C ALA A 359 -18.27 -7.75 6.76
N LEU A 360 -19.58 -7.90 6.51
CA LEU A 360 -20.64 -7.44 7.42
C LEU A 360 -20.74 -8.26 8.72
N VAL A 361 -19.82 -9.18 8.98
CA VAL A 361 -19.64 -9.80 10.30
C VAL A 361 -18.83 -8.91 11.25
N TYR A 362 -18.13 -7.90 10.73
CA TYR A 362 -17.27 -7.03 11.52
C TYR A 362 -17.98 -5.70 11.83
N TYR A 363 -18.08 -5.38 13.13
CA TYR A 363 -18.71 -4.14 13.62
C TYR A 363 -18.19 -2.86 12.91
N PRO A 364 -16.87 -2.62 12.78
CA PRO A 364 -16.39 -1.41 12.12
C PRO A 364 -16.84 -1.32 10.66
N VAL A 365 -16.93 -2.46 9.97
CA VAL A 365 -17.40 -2.52 8.59
C VAL A 365 -18.89 -2.21 8.52
N ILE A 366 -19.74 -2.79 9.38
CA ILE A 366 -21.19 -2.47 9.43
C ILE A 366 -21.39 -0.97 9.62
N VAL A 367 -20.71 -0.38 10.62
CA VAL A 367 -20.84 1.05 10.94
C VAL A 367 -20.44 1.93 9.75
N GLN A 368 -19.30 1.65 9.10
CA GLN A 368 -18.88 2.45 7.95
C GLN A 368 -19.74 2.20 6.72
N MET A 369 -20.18 0.97 6.50
CA MET A 369 -21.05 0.61 5.39
C MET A 369 -22.39 1.34 5.50
N ARG A 370 -22.99 1.40 6.70
CA ARG A 370 -24.20 2.19 6.97
C ARG A 370 -24.02 3.66 6.62
N LYS A 371 -22.92 4.27 7.08
CA LYS A 371 -22.58 5.67 6.73
C LYS A 371 -22.39 5.84 5.23
N ALA A 372 -21.70 4.91 4.57
CA ALA A 372 -21.44 4.97 3.14
C ALA A 372 -22.76 4.86 2.35
N PHE A 373 -23.66 3.92 2.67
CA PHE A 373 -24.97 3.79 2.01
C PHE A 373 -25.86 5.03 2.21
N ALA A 374 -25.80 5.69 3.36
CA ALA A 374 -26.53 6.94 3.59
C ALA A 374 -26.01 8.09 2.72
N ASN A 375 -24.72 8.10 2.40
CA ASN A 375 -24.07 9.15 1.61
C ASN A 375 -24.08 8.89 0.10
N VAL A 376 -24.30 7.65 -0.33
CA VAL A 376 -24.34 7.27 -1.75
C VAL A 376 -25.73 7.49 -2.31
N LYS A 377 -25.84 8.22 -3.44
CA LYS A 377 -27.10 8.31 -4.18
C LYS A 377 -27.48 6.92 -4.68
N ALA A 378 -28.63 6.40 -4.23
CA ALA A 378 -29.09 5.09 -4.63
C ALA A 378 -29.19 4.96 -6.17
N PRO A 379 -28.66 3.87 -6.76
CA PRO A 379 -28.79 3.62 -8.20
C PRO A 379 -30.25 3.42 -8.58
N SER A 380 -30.63 3.81 -9.80
CA SER A 380 -31.99 3.60 -10.32
C SER A 380 -32.22 2.14 -10.74
N SER A 381 -33.43 1.62 -10.52
CA SER A 381 -33.83 0.25 -10.89
C SER A 381 -33.98 0.02 -12.40
N ASP A 382 -34.02 1.09 -13.18
CA ASP A 382 -34.21 1.08 -14.65
C ASP A 382 -33.00 1.64 -15.42
N GLY A 383 -31.93 2.05 -14.71
CA GLY A 383 -30.74 2.67 -15.27
C GLY A 383 -29.65 1.70 -15.74
N GLU A 384 -28.51 2.23 -16.19
CA GLU A 384 -27.36 1.42 -16.63
C GLU A 384 -26.79 0.52 -15.53
N PHE A 385 -26.89 0.93 -14.28
CA PHE A 385 -26.51 0.12 -13.12
C PHE A 385 -27.34 -1.17 -13.04
N ALA A 386 -28.63 -1.10 -13.34
CA ALA A 386 -29.52 -2.25 -13.41
C ALA A 386 -29.25 -3.10 -14.65
N ARG A 387 -29.05 -2.48 -15.82
CA ARG A 387 -28.70 -3.18 -17.06
C ARG A 387 -27.38 -3.95 -16.97
N SER A 388 -26.47 -3.50 -16.13
CA SER A 388 -25.20 -4.17 -15.83
C SER A 388 -25.34 -5.36 -14.86
N GLY A 389 -26.55 -5.68 -14.40
CA GLY A 389 -26.80 -6.78 -13.46
C GLY A 389 -26.42 -6.48 -12.00
N LEU A 390 -25.93 -5.26 -11.70
CA LEU A 390 -25.45 -4.90 -10.37
C LEU A 390 -26.57 -4.49 -9.42
N TYR A 391 -27.71 -4.02 -9.93
CA TYR A 391 -28.80 -3.52 -9.09
C TYR A 391 -29.32 -4.60 -8.11
N GLY A 392 -29.48 -5.84 -8.58
CA GLY A 392 -29.88 -6.95 -7.71
C GLY A 392 -28.84 -7.22 -6.59
N LEU A 393 -27.55 -7.23 -6.94
CA LEU A 393 -26.47 -7.42 -5.96
C LEU A 393 -26.42 -6.28 -4.93
N TRP A 394 -26.60 -5.04 -5.40
CA TRP A 394 -26.67 -3.85 -4.55
C TRP A 394 -27.87 -3.90 -3.59
N SER A 395 -29.06 -4.25 -4.08
CA SER A 395 -30.26 -4.40 -3.25
C SER A 395 -30.11 -5.51 -2.21
N ASN A 396 -29.51 -6.65 -2.58
CA ASN A 396 -29.24 -7.75 -1.66
C ASN A 396 -28.25 -7.36 -0.57
N LEU A 397 -27.16 -6.66 -0.95
CA LEU A 397 -26.17 -6.15 0.00
C LEU A 397 -26.79 -5.14 0.96
N LYS A 398 -27.64 -4.24 0.48
CA LYS A 398 -28.36 -3.28 1.32
C LYS A 398 -29.29 -3.97 2.31
N ALA A 399 -30.11 -4.92 1.83
CA ALA A 399 -31.02 -5.68 2.70
C ALA A 399 -30.25 -6.43 3.81
N LEU A 400 -29.12 -7.04 3.47
CA LEU A 400 -28.25 -7.70 4.44
C LEU A 400 -27.64 -6.69 5.44
N LEU A 401 -27.22 -5.52 4.98
CA LEU A 401 -26.74 -4.46 5.87
C LEU A 401 -27.84 -3.98 6.82
N ASP A 402 -29.06 -3.79 6.34
CA ASP A 402 -30.21 -3.36 7.15
C ASP A 402 -30.52 -4.42 8.22
N GLU A 403 -30.50 -5.71 7.86
CA GLU A 403 -30.61 -6.84 8.80
C GLU A 403 -29.51 -6.80 9.88
N ARG A 404 -28.24 -6.68 9.47
CA ARG A 404 -27.10 -6.65 10.40
C ARG A 404 -27.04 -5.41 11.28
N THR A 405 -27.57 -4.30 10.78
CA THR A 405 -27.68 -3.07 11.56
C THR A 405 -28.77 -3.23 12.63
N GLY A 406 -29.90 -3.84 12.30
CA GLY A 406 -30.93 -4.18 13.29
C GLY A 406 -30.39 -5.11 14.38
N ASP A 407 -29.68 -6.19 13.99
CA ASP A 407 -29.03 -7.10 14.94
C ASP A 407 -28.09 -6.35 15.90
N LEU A 408 -27.38 -5.34 15.39
CA LEU A 408 -26.43 -4.55 16.15
C LEU A 408 -27.10 -3.55 17.10
N GLU A 409 -28.13 -2.85 16.64
CA GLU A 409 -28.91 -1.90 17.46
C GLU A 409 -29.63 -2.63 18.59
N ASP A 410 -30.17 -3.82 18.33
CA ASP A 410 -30.76 -4.68 19.36
C ASP A 410 -29.73 -5.12 20.40
N TRP A 411 -28.50 -5.43 19.97
CA TRP A 411 -27.40 -5.76 20.89
C TRP A 411 -26.98 -4.55 21.74
N GLU A 412 -26.82 -3.37 21.13
CA GLU A 412 -26.46 -2.13 21.83
C GLU A 412 -27.56 -1.72 22.84
N ALA A 413 -28.84 -1.95 22.52
CA ALA A 413 -29.96 -1.59 23.38
C ALA A 413 -30.20 -2.57 24.53
N THR A 414 -29.95 -3.87 24.33
CA THR A 414 -30.32 -4.92 25.31
C THR A 414 -29.15 -5.47 26.11
N GLY A 415 -27.90 -5.22 25.68
CA GLY A 415 -26.71 -5.84 26.27
C GLY A 415 -26.65 -7.36 26.09
N ARG A 416 -27.61 -7.96 25.38
CA ARG A 416 -27.74 -9.42 25.17
C ARG A 416 -27.53 -9.75 23.69
N PRO A 417 -26.67 -10.72 23.32
CA PRO A 417 -26.40 -11.09 21.93
C PRO A 417 -27.53 -11.95 21.33
N SER A 418 -28.77 -11.47 21.39
CA SER A 418 -29.97 -12.27 21.10
C SER A 418 -30.26 -12.41 19.60
N ALA A 419 -29.73 -11.51 18.75
CA ALA A 419 -30.06 -11.45 17.32
C ALA A 419 -29.00 -12.10 16.39
N LEU A 420 -27.72 -12.13 16.80
CA LEU A 420 -26.65 -12.81 16.02
C LEU A 420 -26.76 -14.36 16.00
N ILE A 421 -27.68 -14.92 16.79
CA ILE A 421 -27.84 -16.38 17.00
C ILE A 421 -28.90 -17.00 16.06
N ALA A 422 -29.75 -16.22 15.37
CA ALA A 422 -30.91 -16.78 14.66
C ALA A 422 -31.01 -16.34 13.19
N LYS A 423 -30.23 -16.99 12.31
CA LYS A 423 -30.65 -17.60 11.02
C LYS A 423 -29.46 -17.84 10.07
N PRO A 424 -28.92 -19.06 10.00
CA PRO A 424 -28.17 -19.48 8.83
C PRO A 424 -29.17 -19.92 7.75
N ARG A 425 -29.41 -19.07 6.75
CA ARG A 425 -29.92 -19.58 5.46
C ARG A 425 -28.72 -20.11 4.68
N HIS A 426 -28.76 -21.41 4.40
CA HIS A 426 -27.80 -22.12 3.58
C HIS A 426 -27.49 -21.38 2.27
N ILE A 427 -26.23 -21.02 2.07
CA ILE A 427 -25.63 -20.92 0.73
C ILE A 427 -24.45 -21.89 0.74
N ALA A 428 -24.72 -23.10 0.25
CA ALA A 428 -23.69 -24.04 -0.14
C ALA A 428 -23.19 -23.64 -1.53
N HIS A 429 -21.86 -23.50 -1.68
CA HIS A 429 -21.03 -24.12 -2.72
C HIS A 429 -19.66 -23.46 -2.78
N GLY A 430 -18.61 -24.29 -2.89
CA GLY A 430 -17.26 -23.87 -3.25
C GLY A 430 -16.19 -24.38 -2.29
N HIS A 431 -15.73 -25.61 -2.50
CA HIS A 431 -14.48 -26.11 -1.95
C HIS A 431 -13.30 -25.34 -2.58
N ALA A 432 -12.48 -24.69 -1.75
CA ALA A 432 -11.10 -24.38 -2.09
C ALA A 432 -10.26 -24.54 -0.81
N SER A 433 -9.42 -25.57 -0.81
CA SER A 433 -8.41 -25.83 0.21
C SER A 433 -7.23 -24.87 0.03
N VAL A 434 -6.95 -24.04 1.03
CA VAL A 434 -5.72 -23.23 1.11
C VAL A 434 -5.00 -23.58 2.43
N PRO A 435 -3.66 -23.75 2.44
CA PRO A 435 -2.94 -24.19 3.63
C PRO A 435 -2.80 -23.04 4.64
N ILE A 436 -3.19 -23.29 5.89
CA ILE A 436 -3.03 -22.32 6.98
C ILE A 436 -1.59 -22.40 7.51
N GLY A 437 -0.77 -21.42 7.11
CA GLY A 437 0.46 -21.07 7.79
C GLY A 437 0.16 -20.34 9.09
N ARG A 438 0.63 -20.87 10.23
CA ARG A 438 0.58 -20.22 11.54
C ARG A 438 1.37 -18.90 11.50
N ARG A 439 0.71 -17.76 11.71
CA ARG A 439 1.27 -16.53 12.34
C ARG A 439 0.15 -15.50 12.53
N GLY A 440 0.03 -14.98 13.75
CA GLY A 440 -0.79 -13.80 14.06
C GLY A 440 -2.07 -14.04 14.89
N THR A 441 -2.02 -14.74 16.02
CA THR A 441 -3.15 -14.88 16.96
C THR A 441 -3.27 -13.73 17.97
N GLY A 442 -2.41 -12.70 17.90
CA GLY A 442 -2.25 -11.69 18.96
C GLY A 442 -3.03 -10.37 18.79
N THR A 443 -4.14 -10.29 18.06
CA THR A 443 -4.85 -9.00 17.89
C THR A 443 -6.35 -9.04 18.11
N ILE A 444 -7.03 -10.11 17.70
CA ILE A 444 -8.47 -10.28 17.98
C ILE A 444 -8.67 -10.73 19.44
N ALA A 445 -7.83 -11.64 19.92
CA ALA A 445 -7.88 -12.12 21.30
C ALA A 445 -7.60 -10.98 22.30
N ASP A 446 -6.61 -10.12 22.06
CA ASP A 446 -6.28 -9.01 22.95
C ASP A 446 -7.37 -7.92 22.97
N PHE A 447 -7.99 -7.63 21.83
CA PHE A 447 -9.11 -6.70 21.75
C PHE A 447 -10.35 -7.24 22.50
N ILE A 448 -10.72 -8.50 22.27
CA ILE A 448 -11.83 -9.18 22.96
C ILE A 448 -11.55 -9.31 24.46
N CYS A 449 -10.33 -9.71 24.84
CA CYS A 449 -9.91 -9.83 26.24
C CYS A 449 -9.77 -8.49 26.95
N SER A 450 -9.73 -7.35 26.25
CA SER A 450 -9.74 -6.03 26.89
C SER A 450 -11.16 -5.57 27.24
N ARG A 451 -12.14 -5.89 26.39
CA ARG A 451 -13.56 -5.51 26.58
C ARG A 451 -14.39 -6.52 27.36
N LEU A 452 -14.02 -7.79 27.38
CA LEU A 452 -14.79 -8.84 28.05
C LEU A 452 -14.31 -9.18 29.46
N ARG A 453 -13.31 -8.47 30.02
CA ARG A 453 -12.77 -8.78 31.35
C ARG A 453 -13.83 -8.78 32.44
N VAL A 454 -14.69 -7.77 32.42
CA VAL A 454 -15.77 -7.60 33.39
C VAL A 454 -16.87 -8.64 33.19
N PRO A 455 -17.43 -8.84 31.97
CA PRO A 455 -18.38 -9.94 31.72
C PRO A 455 -17.85 -11.32 32.11
N ILE A 456 -16.58 -11.63 31.81
CA ILE A 456 -15.94 -12.90 32.18
C ILE A 456 -15.89 -13.05 33.70
N ALA A 457 -15.46 -12.02 34.42
CA ALA A 457 -15.35 -12.06 35.87
C ALA A 457 -16.72 -12.17 36.55
N ILE A 458 -17.75 -11.51 36.03
CA ILE A 458 -19.14 -11.64 36.50
C ILE A 458 -19.65 -13.07 36.30
N GLU A 459 -19.41 -13.68 35.15
CA GLU A 459 -19.85 -15.05 34.90
C GLU A 459 -19.08 -16.06 35.76
N MET A 460 -17.80 -15.80 36.03
CA MET A 460 -17.05 -16.56 37.02
C MET A 460 -17.66 -16.43 38.43
N ILE A 461 -18.07 -15.24 38.85
CA ILE A 461 -18.74 -15.02 40.14
C ILE A 461 -20.03 -15.82 40.23
N ARG A 462 -20.89 -15.78 39.20
CA ARG A 462 -22.12 -16.57 39.14
C ARG A 462 -21.85 -18.06 39.24
N SER A 463 -20.88 -18.53 38.47
CA SER A 463 -20.47 -19.93 38.48
C SER A 463 -19.91 -20.38 39.84
N MET A 464 -19.17 -19.52 40.53
CA MET A 464 -18.65 -19.79 41.88
C MET A 464 -19.74 -19.77 42.95
N ALA A 465 -20.80 -18.96 42.76
CA ALA A 465 -21.98 -19.00 43.62
C ALA A 465 -22.78 -20.30 43.41
N GLU A 466 -22.92 -20.74 42.16
CA GLU A 466 -23.66 -21.96 41.80
C GLU A 466 -22.91 -23.25 42.16
N TYR A 467 -21.57 -23.25 42.05
CA TYR A 467 -20.70 -24.41 42.26
C TYR A 467 -19.50 -24.09 43.18
N PRO A 468 -19.70 -23.82 44.48
CA PRO A 468 -18.66 -23.30 45.38
C PRO A 468 -17.45 -24.22 45.60
N ASP A 469 -17.64 -25.53 45.42
CA ASP A 469 -16.62 -26.56 45.69
C ASP A 469 -15.98 -27.14 44.42
N ASN A 470 -16.41 -26.72 43.23
CA ASN A 470 -15.85 -27.20 41.96
C ASN A 470 -15.23 -26.03 41.18
N PRO A 471 -13.93 -26.03 40.87
CA PRO A 471 -13.38 -25.05 39.95
C PRO A 471 -14.04 -25.19 38.59
N VAL A 472 -14.29 -24.08 37.89
CA VAL A 472 -15.09 -24.06 36.67
C VAL A 472 -14.32 -23.36 35.55
N ALA A 473 -14.38 -23.91 34.35
CA ALA A 473 -13.79 -23.33 33.14
C ALA A 473 -14.89 -22.61 32.36
N VAL A 474 -14.68 -21.34 32.06
CA VAL A 474 -15.60 -20.58 31.22
C VAL A 474 -15.08 -20.63 29.79
N GLY A 475 -15.88 -21.16 28.87
CA GLY A 475 -15.58 -21.23 27.46
C GLY A 475 -16.44 -20.27 26.65
N PHE A 476 -15.84 -19.57 25.70
CA PHE A 476 -16.55 -18.73 24.75
C PHE A 476 -16.44 -19.37 23.37
N ASP A 477 -17.58 -19.74 22.80
CA ASP A 477 -17.65 -20.25 21.44
C ASP A 477 -17.98 -19.10 20.50
N TYR A 478 -17.02 -18.75 19.63
CA TYR A 478 -17.20 -17.79 18.53
C TYR A 478 -17.14 -18.49 17.17
N SER A 479 -17.37 -19.80 17.12
CA SER A 479 -17.56 -20.50 15.87
C SER A 479 -18.76 -19.94 15.11
N ARG A 480 -18.71 -20.09 13.78
CA ARG A 480 -19.60 -19.41 12.84
C ARG A 480 -21.08 -19.64 13.20
N GLY A 481 -21.75 -18.60 13.71
CA GLY A 481 -23.18 -18.62 14.03
C GLY A 481 -23.55 -18.91 15.50
N SER A 482 -22.58 -18.96 16.41
CA SER A 482 -22.86 -19.01 17.85
C SER A 482 -21.98 -18.03 18.62
N ALA A 483 -22.58 -17.34 19.60
CA ALA A 483 -21.88 -16.65 20.68
C ALA A 483 -22.40 -17.28 21.97
N GLN A 484 -21.83 -18.43 22.35
CA GLN A 484 -22.25 -19.17 23.54
C GLN A 484 -21.19 -19.07 24.63
N VAL A 485 -21.64 -18.76 25.84
CA VAL A 485 -20.84 -18.90 27.05
C VAL A 485 -21.15 -20.26 27.64
N ASN A 486 -20.16 -21.15 27.68
CA ASN A 486 -20.27 -22.49 28.19
C ASN A 486 -19.48 -22.60 29.48
N VAL A 487 -20.14 -22.97 30.57
CA VAL A 487 -19.53 -23.12 31.89
C VAL A 487 -19.31 -24.62 32.13
N PHE A 488 -18.04 -25.04 32.22
CA PHE A 488 -17.66 -26.44 32.38
C PHE A 488 -17.12 -26.69 33.79
N PRO A 489 -17.72 -27.58 34.59
CA PRO A 489 -17.11 -28.01 35.85
C PRO A 489 -15.75 -28.65 35.55
N ILE A 490 -14.68 -28.08 36.09
CA ILE A 490 -13.36 -28.69 36.11
C ILE A 490 -13.43 -29.75 37.20
N SER A 491 -13.99 -30.93 36.89
CA SER A 491 -13.61 -32.12 37.64
C SER A 491 -12.08 -32.18 37.53
N MET A 492 -11.37 -32.02 38.66
CA MET A 492 -9.92 -31.81 38.73
C MET A 492 -9.23 -32.48 37.55
N LEU A 493 -8.78 -31.68 36.58
CA LEU A 493 -7.93 -32.16 35.51
C LEU A 493 -6.76 -32.83 36.21
N ASP A 494 -6.70 -34.16 36.13
CA ASP A 494 -5.56 -34.93 36.57
C ASP A 494 -4.33 -34.21 36.03
N SER A 495 -3.45 -33.76 36.94
CA SER A 495 -2.32 -32.89 36.63
C SER A 495 -1.42 -33.43 35.51
N SER A 496 -1.52 -34.74 35.25
CA SER A 496 -0.95 -35.47 34.12
C SER A 496 -1.45 -35.04 32.73
N LYS A 497 -2.58 -34.32 32.63
CA LYS A 497 -3.22 -33.86 31.39
C LYS A 497 -3.01 -32.36 31.09
N ILE A 498 -2.22 -31.66 31.91
CA ILE A 498 -1.89 -30.24 31.72
C ILE A 498 -0.63 -30.14 30.84
N ILE A 499 -0.80 -29.70 29.59
CA ILE A 499 0.15 -29.92 28.49
C ILE A 499 1.32 -28.90 28.46
N THR A 500 1.25 -27.78 29.17
CA THR A 500 2.27 -26.72 29.08
C THR A 500 3.17 -26.62 30.34
N PRO A 501 4.51 -26.47 30.17
CA PRO A 501 5.46 -26.33 31.28
C PRO A 501 5.19 -25.14 32.23
N HIS A 502 4.50 -24.10 31.76
CA HIS A 502 4.14 -22.94 32.57
C HIS A 502 3.00 -23.22 33.55
N SER A 503 1.94 -23.91 33.12
CA SER A 503 0.82 -24.30 33.99
C SER A 503 1.26 -25.27 35.09
N GLN A 504 2.25 -26.13 34.83
CA GLN A 504 2.83 -27.02 35.84
C GLN A 504 3.65 -26.28 36.92
N ARG A 505 4.35 -25.18 36.58
CA ARG A 505 5.06 -24.35 37.56
C ARG A 505 4.11 -23.60 38.48
N LEU A 506 3.00 -23.08 37.94
CA LEU A 506 2.00 -22.34 38.71
C LEU A 506 1.22 -23.23 39.67
N ALA A 507 0.83 -24.43 39.24
CA ALA A 507 0.21 -25.42 40.13
C ALA A 507 1.14 -25.78 41.31
N ARG A 508 2.45 -25.87 41.08
CA ARG A 508 3.46 -26.09 42.14
C ARG A 508 3.63 -24.89 43.08
N ALA A 509 3.26 -23.68 42.65
CA ALA A 509 3.30 -22.46 43.46
C ALA A 509 2.01 -22.21 44.26
N GLY A 510 1.06 -23.15 44.26
CA GLY A 510 -0.24 -22.99 44.94
C GLY A 510 -1.21 -22.04 44.22
N GLY A 511 -0.94 -21.68 42.96
CA GLY A 511 -1.82 -20.83 42.17
C GLY A 511 -3.08 -21.57 41.69
N HIS A 512 -4.20 -20.87 41.58
CA HIS A 512 -5.44 -21.39 41.01
C HIS A 512 -5.41 -21.25 39.48
N LEU A 513 -5.64 -22.36 38.77
CA LEU A 513 -5.74 -22.36 37.31
C LEU A 513 -7.19 -22.15 36.88
N VAL A 514 -7.49 -21.01 36.27
CA VAL A 514 -8.75 -20.80 35.57
C VAL A 514 -8.47 -21.06 34.09
N ALA A 515 -9.10 -22.06 33.50
CA ALA A 515 -8.92 -22.35 32.08
C ALA A 515 -10.02 -21.67 31.27
N HIS A 516 -9.62 -20.91 30.26
CA HIS A 516 -10.49 -20.27 29.30
C HIS A 516 -10.41 -21.01 27.98
N LYS A 517 -11.52 -21.58 27.53
CA LYS A 517 -11.57 -22.27 26.24
C LYS A 517 -12.21 -21.35 25.21
N ILE A 518 -11.43 -20.78 24.28
CA ILE A 518 -12.02 -20.14 23.10
C ILE A 518 -12.05 -21.15 21.97
N SER A 519 -13.25 -21.42 21.49
CA SER A 519 -13.46 -22.18 20.26
C SER A 519 -13.55 -21.18 19.11
N LEU A 520 -12.58 -21.24 18.20
CA LEU A 520 -12.57 -20.45 16.96
C LEU A 520 -12.86 -21.40 15.79
N GLY A 521 -14.01 -21.22 15.16
CA GLY A 521 -14.36 -21.99 13.96
C GLY A 521 -13.68 -21.41 12.72
N PHE A 522 -12.87 -22.22 12.03
CA PHE A 522 -12.31 -21.89 10.72
C PHE A 522 -12.71 -22.97 9.70
N GLY A 523 -13.70 -22.67 8.86
CA GLY A 523 -14.25 -23.65 7.91
C GLY A 523 -15.01 -24.79 8.62
N SER A 524 -14.66 -26.05 8.34
CA SER A 524 -15.22 -27.23 9.03
C SER A 524 -14.44 -27.64 10.29
N ALA A 525 -13.37 -26.93 10.63
CA ALA A 525 -12.53 -27.21 11.79
C ALA A 525 -12.83 -26.24 12.93
N THR A 526 -13.13 -26.77 14.11
CA THR A 526 -13.19 -25.99 15.35
C THR A 526 -11.83 -26.06 16.02
N PHE A 527 -11.14 -24.92 16.08
CA PHE A 527 -9.90 -24.81 16.83
C PHE A 527 -10.24 -24.45 18.26
N HIS A 528 -10.01 -25.40 19.17
CA HIS A 528 -10.07 -25.12 20.60
C HIS A 528 -8.70 -24.64 21.02
N ALA A 529 -8.61 -23.38 21.42
CA ALA A 529 -7.47 -22.92 22.19
C ALA A 529 -7.94 -22.77 23.64
N VAL A 530 -7.22 -23.45 24.53
CA VAL A 530 -7.45 -23.40 25.97
C VAL A 530 -6.35 -22.52 26.53
N TRP A 531 -6.70 -21.28 26.83
CA TRP A 531 -5.81 -20.33 27.50
C TRP A 531 -5.98 -20.48 28.99
N PRO A 532 -4.95 -20.87 29.74
CA PRO A 532 -5.01 -20.76 31.18
C PRO A 532 -4.98 -19.27 31.55
N LEU A 533 -6.11 -18.73 32.02
CA LEU A 533 -6.16 -17.54 32.85
C LEU A 533 -5.49 -17.90 34.19
N CYS A 534 -4.17 -17.72 34.23
CA CYS A 534 -3.39 -17.92 35.43
C CYS A 534 -3.64 -16.73 36.37
N ALA A 535 -4.47 -16.92 37.40
CA ALA A 535 -4.50 -16.00 38.52
C ALA A 535 -3.26 -16.29 39.39
N SER A 536 -2.22 -15.47 39.27
CA SER A 536 -1.00 -15.59 40.08
C SER A 536 -1.18 -15.16 41.53
N ALA A 537 -2.37 -14.64 41.89
CA ALA A 537 -2.67 -14.13 43.21
C ALA A 537 -3.92 -14.84 43.78
N PRO A 538 -3.76 -15.70 44.80
CA PRO A 538 -4.87 -16.27 45.58
C PRO A 538 -5.88 -15.21 46.00
N GLU A 539 -5.43 -13.97 46.25
CA GLU A 539 -6.31 -12.88 46.68
C GLU A 539 -7.33 -12.42 45.61
N PHE A 540 -7.03 -12.58 44.32
CA PHE A 540 -8.02 -12.27 43.26
C PHE A 540 -9.12 -13.33 43.25
N TYR A 541 -8.74 -14.60 43.37
CA TYR A 541 -9.66 -15.72 43.43
C TYR A 541 -10.51 -15.70 44.71
N ASP A 542 -9.89 -15.42 45.86
CA ASP A 542 -10.58 -15.24 47.14
C ASP A 542 -11.51 -14.02 47.11
N GLY A 543 -11.09 -12.93 46.46
CA GLY A 543 -11.94 -11.76 46.22
C GLY A 543 -13.17 -12.08 45.36
N LEU A 544 -13.01 -12.87 44.29
CA LEU A 544 -14.16 -13.34 43.50
C LEU A 544 -15.08 -14.27 44.30
N LYS A 545 -14.53 -15.14 45.17
CA LYS A 545 -15.34 -15.96 46.09
C LYS A 545 -16.14 -15.10 47.06
N GLU A 546 -15.52 -14.04 47.59
CA GLU A 546 -16.17 -13.14 48.52
C GLU A 546 -17.29 -12.35 47.84
N ILE A 547 -17.03 -11.81 46.63
CA ILE A 547 -18.06 -11.18 45.80
C ILE A 547 -19.18 -12.18 45.48
N ALA A 548 -18.86 -13.42 45.11
CA ALA A 548 -19.84 -14.47 44.83
C ALA A 548 -20.74 -14.79 46.03
N ARG A 549 -20.19 -14.85 47.24
CA ARG A 549 -20.97 -15.02 48.47
C ARG A 549 -21.93 -13.86 48.72
N THR A 550 -21.57 -12.66 48.27
CA THR A 550 -22.43 -11.46 48.38
C THR A 550 -23.36 -11.25 47.19
N ALA A 551 -23.15 -12.00 46.09
CA ALA A 551 -23.82 -11.81 44.81
C ALA A 551 -25.16 -12.55 44.67
N GLU A 552 -25.56 -13.36 45.66
CA GLU A 552 -26.85 -14.07 45.64
C GLU A 552 -28.01 -13.06 45.53
N GLY A 553 -28.54 -12.88 44.32
CA GLY A 553 -29.67 -12.00 44.02
C GLY A 553 -29.33 -10.61 43.46
N LEU A 554 -28.05 -10.32 43.13
CA LEU A 554 -27.66 -9.04 42.51
C LEU A 554 -27.71 -9.08 40.98
N GLU A 555 -28.04 -7.95 40.35
CA GLU A 555 -27.97 -7.78 38.90
C GLU A 555 -26.55 -7.40 38.42
N ASP A 556 -26.25 -7.58 37.13
CA ASP A 556 -24.91 -7.33 36.57
C ASP A 556 -24.41 -5.91 36.78
N ALA A 557 -25.32 -4.93 36.73
CA ALA A 557 -25.02 -3.53 36.97
C ALA A 557 -24.53 -3.24 38.41
N GLU A 558 -24.87 -4.10 39.37
CA GLU A 558 -24.51 -3.97 40.79
C GLU A 558 -23.19 -4.69 41.11
N LEU A 559 -22.85 -5.72 40.32
CA LEU A 559 -21.61 -6.50 40.45
C LEU A 559 -20.43 -5.83 39.73
N GLU A 560 -20.67 -5.19 38.60
CA GLU A 560 -19.65 -4.57 37.75
C GLU A 560 -18.70 -3.61 38.50
N PRO A 561 -19.17 -2.66 39.35
CA PRO A 561 -18.29 -1.77 40.09
C PRO A 561 -17.33 -2.50 41.04
N GLN A 562 -17.81 -3.55 41.70
CA GLN A 562 -17.04 -4.34 42.67
C GLN A 562 -15.96 -5.18 41.98
N VAL A 563 -16.30 -5.73 40.81
CA VAL A 563 -15.36 -6.45 39.94
C VAL A 563 -14.28 -5.52 39.41
N LEU A 564 -14.65 -4.33 38.94
CA LEU A 564 -13.72 -3.32 38.46
C LEU A 564 -12.76 -2.85 39.57
N GLU A 565 -13.26 -2.63 40.79
CA GLU A 565 -12.42 -2.29 41.95
C GLU A 565 -11.42 -3.41 42.27
N LEU A 566 -11.85 -4.68 42.25
CA LEU A 566 -10.99 -5.83 42.49
C LEU A 566 -9.88 -5.94 41.43
N ILE A 567 -10.22 -5.73 40.15
CA ILE A 567 -9.25 -5.70 39.04
C ILE A 567 -8.20 -4.59 39.26
N GLU A 568 -8.64 -3.37 39.60
CA GLU A 568 -7.74 -2.24 39.83
C GLU A 568 -6.86 -2.42 41.07
N LYS A 569 -7.40 -2.98 42.17
CA LYS A 569 -6.65 -3.33 43.38
C LYS A 569 -5.55 -4.34 43.10
N THR A 570 -5.81 -5.29 42.21
CA THR A 570 -4.85 -6.33 41.80
C THR A 570 -3.73 -5.73 40.93
N LYS A 571 -4.06 -4.85 39.98
CA LYS A 571 -3.06 -4.11 39.18
C LYS A 571 -2.11 -3.27 40.04
N ARG A 572 -2.65 -2.55 41.05
CA ARG A 572 -1.84 -1.70 41.95
C ARG A 572 -0.80 -2.47 42.77
N LYS A 573 -1.00 -3.78 42.97
CA LYS A 573 -0.05 -4.65 43.67
C LYS A 573 1.09 -5.17 42.77
N GLY A 574 1.25 -4.61 41.57
CA GLY A 574 2.30 -5.03 40.63
C GLY A 574 1.97 -6.33 39.89
N ILE A 575 0.74 -6.83 40.02
CA ILE A 575 0.22 -7.93 39.20
C ILE A 575 -0.28 -7.29 37.90
N THR A 576 0.65 -6.84 37.08
CA THR A 576 0.36 -6.13 35.82
C THR A 576 0.24 -7.06 34.62
N GLU A 577 0.63 -8.33 34.77
CA GLU A 577 0.61 -9.32 33.70
C GLU A 577 -0.25 -10.51 34.09
N PHE A 578 -1.43 -10.59 33.47
CA PHE A 578 -2.03 -11.89 33.18
C PHE A 578 -1.02 -12.59 32.27
N HIS A 579 -0.24 -13.55 32.79
CA HIS A 579 0.70 -14.28 31.94
C HIS A 579 -0.10 -15.11 30.93
N TYR A 580 -0.26 -14.56 29.74
CA TYR A 580 -0.80 -15.23 28.57
C TYR A 580 0.22 -16.30 28.16
N CYS A 581 -0.09 -17.58 28.40
CA CYS A 581 0.65 -18.71 27.86
C CYS A 581 0.19 -19.03 26.44
#